data_AF-A0A7C8U5I1-F1
#
_entry.id   AF-A0A7C8U5I1-F1
#
_cell.length_a   1.000
_cell.length_b   1.000
_cell.length_c   1.000
_cell.angle_alpha   90.00
_cell.angle_beta   90.00
_cell.angle_gamma   90.00
#
_symmetry.space_group_name_H-M   'P 1'
#
loop_
_entity.id
_entity.type
_entity.pdbx_description
1 polymer ?
#
loop_
_entity_poly.entity_id
_entity_poly.type
_entity_poly.pdbx_seq_one_letter_code
_entity_poly.pdbx_strand_id
1 'polypeptide(L)'
;MASSDQVLQQILAAMNSLQSENKSISEAVSTLTDRVNRLSIQTAAPQAITSSPTIQPIYKSTLGVSSLGESARPGSSGTPSVEEAAAKGEVAAKQRRGSMYGSRIILTTYPSQSGIDPIVMDWGNSDPQKRGPVVVNRGNTTVRRRNAVGAHGGSYSFYHALAVAIQELSLEHKPDYTNTEPAAQIGPYPQWGEGKKIVAMDPFGHLAPWLYKDFIEKENVDIRPTIAITKAHMRLPELEQSVRSGRLSVDGKIVLNEFGELAVTKVAVEPVWYLPGVAERFGIDEGLLRRSLFENTGGSFPELITRQDIKIFMPPIGGLTVYIFGDPAKTADPNCKLALRIHDECNGSDVFGSDICTCRPYLIFGVEEAVKEAQKGGSGVVIYFRKEGRALGEVTKYLVYNARKRGTDKASEYFQRTSNIAGVKDMRFQALMPDILHWLGISKIDRMLSMSNMKHDAIVEQGIPILERVPIPDEMIPADSRVEIDAKIHAGYFTTGKILSVDELSNVQGRSWEDVDVSFYPSFFP
;
A
#
# COMPACT_ATOMS: atom_id res chain seq x y z
N MET A 1 -57.42 -22.60 -8.46
CA MET A 1 -56.75 -23.72 -7.76
C MET A 1 -55.84 -24.55 -8.68
N ALA A 2 -56.06 -24.65 -9.99
CA ALA A 2 -55.22 -25.49 -10.88
C ALA A 2 -53.78 -24.98 -11.16
N SER A 3 -53.48 -23.69 -10.95
CA SER A 3 -52.18 -23.10 -11.28
C SER A 3 -51.10 -23.28 -10.19
N SER A 4 -51.48 -23.43 -8.92
CA SER A 4 -50.51 -23.61 -7.83
C SER A 4 -49.92 -25.03 -7.79
N ASP A 5 -50.72 -26.05 -8.12
CA ASP A 5 -50.25 -27.44 -8.17
C ASP A 5 -49.22 -27.67 -9.29
N GLN A 6 -49.36 -26.94 -10.41
CA GLN A 6 -48.44 -27.04 -11.53
C GLN A 6 -47.06 -26.44 -11.21
N VAL A 7 -47.05 -25.32 -10.47
CA VAL A 7 -45.81 -24.70 -9.97
C VAL A 7 -45.16 -25.59 -8.91
N LEU A 8 -45.95 -26.18 -8.02
CA LEU A 8 -45.44 -27.08 -6.99
C LEU A 8 -44.81 -28.34 -7.60
N GLN A 9 -45.42 -28.91 -8.64
CA GLN A 9 -44.83 -30.04 -9.37
C GLN A 9 -43.53 -29.68 -10.09
N GLN A 10 -43.42 -28.47 -10.66
CA GLN A 10 -42.18 -28.02 -11.29
C GLN A 10 -41.06 -27.82 -10.25
N ILE A 11 -41.37 -27.27 -9.08
CA ILE A 11 -40.40 -27.13 -7.98
C ILE A 11 -39.94 -28.51 -7.49
N LEU A 12 -40.85 -29.47 -7.33
CA LEU A 12 -40.54 -30.83 -6.89
C LEU A 12 -39.66 -31.57 -7.91
N ALA A 13 -39.92 -31.39 -9.22
CA ALA A 13 -39.09 -31.92 -10.28
C ALA A 13 -37.67 -31.33 -10.27
N ALA A 14 -37.55 -30.00 -10.08
CA ALA A 14 -36.26 -29.32 -9.98
C ALA A 14 -35.45 -29.78 -8.75
N MET A 15 -36.11 -29.94 -7.60
CA MET A 15 -35.47 -30.45 -6.38
C MET A 15 -34.97 -31.89 -6.55
N ASN A 16 -35.76 -32.76 -7.17
CA ASN A 16 -35.33 -34.14 -7.45
C ASN A 16 -34.14 -34.20 -8.42
N SER A 17 -34.10 -33.31 -9.43
CA SER A 17 -32.96 -33.18 -10.35
C SER A 17 -31.68 -32.79 -9.60
N LEU A 18 -31.76 -31.73 -8.79
CA LEU A 18 -30.64 -31.24 -7.97
C LEU A 18 -30.15 -32.29 -6.98
N GLN A 19 -31.05 -33.08 -6.40
CA GLN A 19 -30.69 -34.14 -5.47
C GLN A 19 -29.95 -35.30 -6.19
N SER A 20 -30.31 -35.59 -7.44
CA SER A 20 -29.60 -36.58 -8.26
C SER A 20 -28.21 -36.08 -8.70
N GLU A 21 -28.08 -34.81 -9.05
CA GLU A 21 -26.80 -34.18 -9.42
C GLU A 21 -25.86 -34.15 -8.22
N ASN A 22 -26.36 -33.76 -7.04
CA ASN A 22 -25.56 -33.78 -5.80
C ASN A 22 -25.09 -35.19 -5.44
N LYS A 23 -25.90 -36.22 -5.68
CA LYS A 23 -25.48 -37.62 -5.47
C LYS A 23 -24.35 -38.02 -6.42
N SER A 24 -24.48 -37.68 -7.70
CA SER A 24 -23.45 -37.92 -8.72
C SER A 24 -22.12 -37.21 -8.38
N ILE A 25 -22.20 -35.95 -7.94
CA ILE A 25 -21.03 -35.18 -7.49
C ILE A 25 -20.38 -35.83 -6.28
N SER A 26 -21.16 -36.29 -5.30
CA SER A 26 -20.63 -36.96 -4.11
C SER A 26 -19.93 -38.28 -4.46
N GLU A 27 -20.45 -39.05 -5.41
CA GLU A 27 -19.81 -40.29 -5.89
C GLU A 27 -18.50 -39.99 -6.66
N ALA A 28 -18.48 -38.92 -7.46
CA ALA A 28 -17.27 -38.45 -8.16
C ALA A 28 -16.18 -37.99 -7.17
N VAL A 29 -16.55 -37.25 -6.12
CA VAL A 29 -15.64 -36.79 -5.07
C VAL A 29 -15.08 -37.96 -4.27
N SER A 30 -15.90 -38.97 -3.94
CA SER A 30 -15.43 -40.19 -3.27
C SER A 30 -14.40 -40.93 -4.13
N THR A 31 -14.65 -41.05 -5.44
CA THR A 31 -13.74 -41.70 -6.38
C THR A 31 -12.42 -40.96 -6.52
N LEU A 32 -12.46 -39.62 -6.53
CA LEU A 32 -11.27 -38.77 -6.53
C LEU A 32 -10.46 -38.92 -5.23
N THR A 33 -11.14 -38.95 -4.09
CA THR A 33 -10.51 -39.13 -2.77
C THR A 33 -9.80 -40.48 -2.68
N ASP A 34 -10.42 -41.55 -3.18
CA ASP A 34 -9.79 -42.87 -3.25
C ASP A 34 -8.56 -42.91 -4.16
N ARG A 35 -8.60 -42.20 -5.30
CA ARG A 35 -7.43 -42.06 -6.19
C ARG A 35 -6.28 -41.31 -5.51
N VAL A 36 -6.59 -40.22 -4.81
CA VAL A 36 -5.59 -39.44 -4.05
C VAL A 36 -4.97 -40.28 -2.93
N ASN A 37 -5.79 -41.05 -2.20
CA ASN A 37 -5.29 -41.93 -1.15
C ASN A 37 -4.38 -43.03 -1.70
N ARG A 38 -4.71 -43.65 -2.84
CA ARG A 38 -3.83 -44.64 -3.50
C ARG A 38 -2.50 -44.05 -3.97
N LEU A 39 -2.50 -42.80 -4.45
CA LEU A 39 -1.28 -42.10 -4.86
C LEU A 39 -0.41 -41.72 -3.65
N SER A 40 -1.03 -41.41 -2.50
CA SER A 40 -0.31 -41.08 -1.26
C SER A 40 0.34 -42.29 -0.57
N ILE A 41 -0.17 -43.51 -0.82
CA ILE A 41 0.43 -44.75 -0.28
C ILE A 41 1.65 -45.19 -1.09
N GLN A 42 1.73 -44.85 -2.39
CA GLN A 42 2.88 -45.19 -3.24
C GLN A 42 4.14 -44.34 -2.97
N THR A 43 4.01 -43.21 -2.26
CA THR A 43 5.14 -42.32 -1.93
C THR A 43 5.74 -42.57 -0.54
N ALA A 44 5.23 -43.56 0.21
CA ALA A 44 5.69 -43.90 1.55
C ALA A 44 6.24 -45.34 1.64
N ALA A 45 7.32 -45.64 0.92
CA ALA A 45 8.15 -46.82 1.19
C ALA A 45 9.63 -46.41 1.16
N PRO A 46 10.45 -46.73 2.20
CA PRO A 46 11.86 -46.35 2.23
C PRO A 46 12.72 -47.45 1.58
N GLN A 47 13.39 -47.15 0.47
CA GLN A 47 14.52 -47.96 0.00
C GLN A 47 15.69 -47.11 -0.51
N ALA A 48 16.87 -47.61 -0.19
CA ALA A 48 18.18 -46.99 -0.30
C ALA A 48 18.79 -47.09 -1.71
N ILE A 49 19.54 -46.04 -2.07
CA ILE A 49 20.77 -45.97 -2.90
C ILE A 49 20.90 -46.94 -4.10
N THR A 50 20.98 -46.41 -5.34
CA THR A 50 22.15 -46.50 -6.25
C THR A 50 21.85 -45.96 -7.67
N SER A 51 22.86 -45.26 -8.24
CA SER A 51 23.12 -44.96 -9.66
C SER A 51 22.17 -44.06 -10.49
N SER A 52 22.73 -42.96 -10.98
CA SER A 52 22.17 -42.06 -12.00
C SER A 52 22.26 -42.63 -13.42
N PRO A 53 21.34 -42.23 -14.33
CA PRO A 53 21.72 -42.00 -15.71
C PRO A 53 21.30 -40.60 -16.22
N THR A 54 22.19 -40.03 -17.01
CA THR A 54 22.07 -38.77 -17.76
C THR A 54 21.07 -38.91 -18.91
N ILE A 55 20.17 -37.93 -19.08
CA ILE A 55 19.36 -37.75 -20.30
C ILE A 55 19.54 -36.31 -20.80
N GLN A 56 20.01 -36.18 -22.05
CA GLN A 56 20.12 -34.93 -22.79
C GLN A 56 18.81 -34.61 -23.55
N PRO A 57 18.47 -33.33 -23.76
CA PRO A 57 17.36 -32.96 -24.64
C PRO A 57 17.78 -32.82 -26.11
N ILE A 58 16.96 -33.40 -26.97
CA ILE A 58 17.00 -33.31 -28.43
C ILE A 58 16.13 -32.12 -28.87
N TYR A 59 16.67 -31.18 -29.65
CA TYR A 59 15.93 -30.49 -30.72
C TYR A 59 16.91 -30.03 -31.84
N LYS A 60 16.75 -30.62 -33.04
CA LYS A 60 17.18 -30.13 -34.37
C LYS A 60 16.18 -29.05 -34.83
N SER A 61 16.35 -28.14 -35.79
CA SER A 61 17.27 -27.78 -36.90
C SER A 61 17.03 -26.27 -37.17
N THR A 62 17.78 -25.48 -37.96
CA THR A 62 18.19 -25.63 -39.37
C THR A 62 19.16 -24.50 -39.75
N LEU A 63 19.96 -24.79 -40.78
CA LEU A 63 21.10 -24.07 -41.36
C LEU A 63 20.81 -22.69 -41.99
N GLY A 64 21.88 -21.92 -42.13
CA GLY A 64 22.00 -20.83 -43.11
C GLY A 64 23.32 -20.06 -43.01
N VAL A 65 24.42 -20.63 -43.53
CA VAL A 65 25.70 -19.92 -43.76
C VAL A 65 25.80 -19.63 -45.26
N SER A 66 26.21 -18.42 -45.64
CA SER A 66 26.96 -18.21 -46.88
C SER A 66 28.00 -17.09 -46.71
N SER A 67 29.24 -17.49 -46.98
CA SER A 67 30.49 -16.74 -47.05
C SER A 67 30.54 -15.67 -48.14
N LEU A 68 31.47 -14.72 -48.02
CA LEU A 68 32.62 -14.53 -48.93
C LEU A 68 33.51 -13.41 -48.39
N GLY A 69 34.82 -13.62 -48.39
CA GLY A 69 35.83 -12.68 -47.90
C GLY A 69 36.66 -12.06 -49.02
N GLU A 70 37.52 -11.11 -48.68
CA GLU A 70 38.79 -10.87 -49.36
C GLU A 70 39.70 -9.95 -48.53
N SER A 71 40.99 -10.11 -48.74
CA SER A 71 42.13 -9.68 -47.91
C SER A 71 43.03 -8.68 -48.66
N ALA A 72 43.60 -7.67 -48.00
CA ALA A 72 44.98 -7.18 -48.20
C ALA A 72 45.34 -5.96 -47.31
N ARG A 73 46.60 -5.92 -46.83
CA ARG A 73 47.38 -4.78 -46.28
C ARG A 73 48.57 -4.52 -47.26
N PRO A 74 49.56 -3.60 -47.06
CA PRO A 74 49.77 -2.51 -46.07
C PRO A 74 50.26 -1.16 -46.71
N GLY A 75 50.50 -0.10 -45.90
CA GLY A 75 51.34 1.03 -46.33
C GLY A 75 51.29 2.28 -45.43
N SER A 76 52.42 2.64 -44.86
CA SER A 76 52.69 3.74 -43.90
C SER A 76 52.86 5.12 -44.55
N SER A 77 52.54 6.21 -43.83
CA SER A 77 53.47 7.32 -43.46
C SER A 77 52.75 8.66 -43.22
N GLY A 78 53.12 9.39 -42.15
CA GLY A 78 53.06 10.85 -42.13
C GLY A 78 52.10 11.51 -41.12
N THR A 79 52.64 11.93 -39.97
CA THR A 79 52.22 13.12 -39.19
C THR A 79 53.16 14.29 -39.53
N PRO A 80 52.91 15.59 -39.19
CA PRO A 80 51.91 16.17 -38.28
C PRO A 80 51.09 17.35 -38.92
N SER A 81 50.02 17.90 -38.34
CA SER A 81 50.07 19.04 -37.38
C SER A 81 48.67 19.67 -37.17
N VAL A 82 48.39 20.08 -35.91
CA VAL A 82 47.69 21.30 -35.43
C VAL A 82 46.29 21.60 -35.98
N GLU A 83 45.21 21.88 -35.25
CA GLU A 83 44.78 21.97 -33.84
C GLU A 83 43.24 21.93 -33.96
N GLU A 84 42.52 21.36 -32.99
CA GLU A 84 41.42 22.07 -32.31
C GLU A 84 40.61 21.18 -31.37
N ALA A 85 40.47 21.71 -30.18
CA ALA A 85 39.70 21.30 -29.02
C ALA A 85 38.36 20.59 -29.32
N ALA A 86 38.31 19.28 -29.08
CA ALA A 86 37.15 18.57 -28.57
C ALA A 86 37.60 17.21 -28.00
N ALA A 87 36.97 16.75 -26.91
CA ALA A 87 37.18 15.46 -26.26
C ALA A 87 38.44 15.30 -25.37
N LYS A 88 38.51 16.09 -24.29
CA LYS A 88 39.13 15.63 -23.03
C LYS A 88 38.02 15.30 -22.05
N GLY A 89 37.79 14.00 -21.83
CA GLY A 89 36.87 13.53 -20.79
C GLY A 89 36.30 12.13 -20.94
N GLU A 90 36.72 11.31 -21.90
CA GLU A 90 36.16 9.96 -22.09
C GLU A 90 37.24 8.87 -22.19
N VAL A 91 38.20 8.84 -21.26
CA VAL A 91 38.91 7.59 -20.98
C VAL A 91 39.31 7.54 -19.50
N ALA A 92 38.32 7.39 -18.62
CA ALA A 92 38.57 6.97 -17.24
C ALA A 92 37.51 5.94 -16.82
N ALA A 93 38.00 4.76 -16.43
CA ALA A 93 37.32 3.71 -15.67
C ALA A 93 36.27 2.83 -16.38
N LYS A 94 36.71 2.04 -17.37
CA LYS A 94 36.28 0.61 -17.41
C LYS A 94 37.21 -0.20 -16.49
N GLN A 95 37.15 0.07 -15.19
CA GLN A 95 37.68 -0.87 -14.21
C GLN A 95 36.86 -2.16 -14.32
N ARG A 96 37.55 -3.31 -14.33
CA ARG A 96 36.91 -4.62 -14.17
C ARG A 96 36.05 -4.56 -12.90
N ARG A 97 34.73 -4.53 -13.08
CA ARG A 97 33.75 -4.59 -11.99
C ARG A 97 34.02 -5.85 -11.17
N GLY A 98 34.67 -5.71 -10.02
CA GLY A 98 34.79 -6.79 -9.05
C GLY A 98 33.38 -7.27 -8.65
N SER A 99 33.22 -8.56 -8.37
CA SER A 99 31.94 -9.11 -7.91
C SER A 99 31.58 -8.45 -6.57
N MET A 100 30.60 -7.55 -6.55
CA MET A 100 30.13 -6.92 -5.30
C MET A 100 29.48 -7.94 -4.35
N TYR A 101 28.93 -9.01 -4.91
CA TYR A 101 28.37 -10.11 -4.16
C TYR A 101 29.40 -11.23 -4.00
N GLY A 102 29.40 -11.88 -2.83
CA GLY A 102 30.13 -13.13 -2.65
C GLY A 102 29.70 -14.17 -3.69
N SER A 103 30.59 -15.11 -4.01
CA SER A 103 30.29 -16.17 -5.00
C SER A 103 29.14 -17.10 -4.58
N ARG A 104 28.67 -17.00 -3.32
CA ARG A 104 27.60 -17.81 -2.74
C ARG A 104 26.46 -16.92 -2.27
N ILE A 105 25.25 -17.24 -2.70
CA ILE A 105 24.02 -16.66 -2.17
C ILE A 105 23.67 -17.38 -0.86
N ILE A 106 23.55 -16.63 0.23
CA ILE A 106 23.10 -17.18 1.51
C ILE A 106 21.58 -17.09 1.57
N LEU A 107 20.94 -18.26 1.56
CA LEU A 107 19.52 -18.40 1.86
C LEU A 107 19.39 -18.87 3.30
N THR A 108 18.53 -18.21 4.07
CA THR A 108 18.15 -18.63 5.43
C THR A 108 16.75 -19.24 5.40
N THR A 109 16.63 -20.31 4.61
CA THR A 109 15.35 -20.93 4.25
C THR A 109 14.72 -21.60 5.45
N TYR A 110 15.46 -22.32 6.30
CA TYR A 110 14.87 -23.07 7.41
C TYR A 110 15.40 -22.61 8.77
N PRO A 111 14.60 -22.58 9.85
CA PRO A 111 15.04 -22.10 11.16
C PRO A 111 16.16 -22.94 11.76
N SER A 112 16.19 -24.24 11.46
CA SER A 112 17.17 -25.21 11.96
C SER A 112 18.52 -25.18 11.24
N GLN A 113 18.70 -24.30 10.25
CA GLN A 113 19.95 -24.18 9.54
C GLN A 113 21.05 -23.62 10.46
N SER A 114 22.22 -24.26 10.46
CA SER A 114 23.33 -23.93 11.35
C SER A 114 23.70 -22.45 11.32
N GLY A 115 23.77 -21.83 12.50
CA GLY A 115 24.17 -20.45 12.69
C GLY A 115 23.06 -19.41 12.51
N ILE A 116 21.81 -19.82 12.33
CA ILE A 116 20.66 -18.91 12.45
C ILE A 116 20.48 -18.54 13.92
N ASP A 117 20.49 -17.24 14.20
CA ASP A 117 20.37 -16.66 15.54
C ASP A 117 19.68 -15.29 15.43
N PRO A 118 18.38 -15.26 15.12
CA PRO A 118 17.64 -14.03 14.88
C PRO A 118 17.57 -13.19 16.16
N ILE A 119 17.68 -11.87 16.01
CA ILE A 119 17.51 -10.94 17.12
C ILE A 119 16.11 -11.09 17.71
N VAL A 120 16.04 -11.26 19.04
CA VAL A 120 14.79 -11.43 19.76
C VAL A 120 13.85 -10.25 19.49
N MET A 121 12.58 -10.56 19.23
CA MET A 121 11.52 -9.60 18.98
C MET A 121 10.31 -9.95 19.83
N ASP A 122 10.03 -9.13 20.84
CA ASP A 122 8.84 -9.23 21.70
C ASP A 122 7.84 -8.14 21.30
N TRP A 123 7.08 -8.41 20.22
CA TRP A 123 6.15 -7.43 19.65
C TRP A 123 5.09 -7.02 20.68
N GLY A 124 4.94 -5.71 20.87
CA GLY A 124 4.00 -5.14 21.83
C GLY A 124 4.60 -4.88 23.21
N ASN A 125 5.88 -5.13 23.45
CA ASN A 125 6.50 -4.68 24.69
C ASN A 125 6.65 -3.15 24.69
N SER A 126 6.23 -2.50 25.78
CA SER A 126 6.31 -1.04 25.94
C SER A 126 7.75 -0.54 26.12
N ASP A 127 8.65 -1.40 26.58
CA ASP A 127 10.08 -1.10 26.71
C ASP A 127 10.78 -1.42 25.39
N PRO A 128 11.29 -0.43 24.64
CA PRO A 128 11.91 -0.66 23.34
C PRO A 128 13.12 -1.58 23.41
N GLN A 129 13.88 -1.56 24.51
CA GLN A 129 15.06 -2.42 24.66
C GLN A 129 14.68 -3.90 24.82
N LYS A 130 13.56 -4.18 25.50
CA LYS A 130 13.02 -5.54 25.63
C LYS A 130 12.28 -6.00 24.38
N ARG A 131 11.56 -5.08 23.73
CA ARG A 131 10.86 -5.33 22.47
C ARG A 131 11.82 -5.75 21.36
N GLY A 132 12.94 -5.04 21.22
CA GLY A 132 13.92 -5.22 20.18
C GLY A 132 13.62 -4.47 18.87
N PRO A 133 14.64 -4.25 18.02
CA PRO A 133 14.53 -3.54 16.75
C PRO A 133 13.99 -4.43 15.62
N VAL A 134 13.37 -3.83 14.61
CA VAL A 134 13.04 -4.51 13.35
C VAL A 134 14.29 -4.57 12.47
N VAL A 135 14.70 -5.79 12.09
CA VAL A 135 15.96 -6.02 11.36
C VAL A 135 15.72 -6.91 10.14
N VAL A 136 16.04 -6.38 8.96
CA VAL A 136 15.90 -7.05 7.64
C VAL A 136 17.22 -7.24 6.89
N ASN A 137 18.36 -7.02 7.55
CA ASN A 137 19.69 -7.12 6.93
C ASN A 137 19.89 -8.39 6.09
N ARG A 138 20.58 -8.23 4.95
CA ARG A 138 20.92 -9.31 4.00
C ARG A 138 22.43 -9.47 3.76
N GLY A 139 23.27 -8.78 4.52
CA GLY A 139 24.72 -8.92 4.44
C GLY A 139 25.19 -10.32 4.84
N ASN A 140 26.40 -10.69 4.44
CA ASN A 140 26.92 -12.06 4.59
C ASN A 140 26.93 -12.55 6.05
N THR A 141 27.23 -11.66 6.99
CA THR A 141 27.28 -11.95 8.44
C THR A 141 25.95 -11.65 9.14
N THR A 142 25.15 -10.73 8.60
CA THR A 142 23.96 -10.18 9.27
C THR A 142 22.66 -10.86 8.85
N VAL A 143 22.62 -11.56 7.71
CA VAL A 143 21.43 -12.28 7.21
C VAL A 143 20.90 -13.35 8.16
N ARG A 144 21.76 -13.85 9.06
CA ARG A 144 21.42 -14.85 10.08
C ARG A 144 20.82 -14.23 11.36
N ARG A 145 20.99 -12.91 11.54
CA ARG A 145 20.52 -12.13 12.71
C ARG A 145 19.18 -11.43 12.47
N ARG A 146 18.70 -11.36 11.22
CA ARG A 146 17.42 -10.70 10.89
C ARG A 146 16.23 -11.35 11.60
N ASN A 147 15.26 -10.54 11.98
CA ASN A 147 14.02 -10.96 12.64
C ASN A 147 12.76 -10.52 11.89
N ALA A 148 12.93 -10.00 10.67
CA ALA A 148 11.86 -9.61 9.77
C ALA A 148 12.11 -10.12 8.33
N VAL A 149 11.03 -10.43 7.63
CA VAL A 149 11.02 -10.72 6.19
C VAL A 149 10.81 -9.41 5.43
N GLY A 150 11.40 -9.25 4.25
CA GLY A 150 11.23 -8.06 3.41
C GLY A 150 12.46 -7.15 3.41
N ALA A 151 12.23 -5.84 3.25
CA ALA A 151 13.28 -4.82 3.18
C ALA A 151 12.75 -3.45 3.66
N HIS A 152 13.68 -2.58 4.09
CA HIS A 152 13.38 -1.16 4.31
C HIS A 152 13.09 -0.45 2.99
N GLY A 153 12.40 0.69 3.05
CA GLY A 153 12.09 1.52 1.88
C GLY A 153 10.70 1.26 1.29
N GLY A 154 9.93 0.31 1.82
CA GLY A 154 8.63 -0.12 1.27
C GLY A 154 8.70 -0.38 -0.24
N SER A 155 7.82 0.27 -1.02
CA SER A 155 7.81 0.21 -2.49
C SER A 155 9.12 0.68 -3.15
N TYR A 156 9.98 1.44 -2.46
CA TYR A 156 11.25 1.94 -3.00
C TYR A 156 12.42 0.96 -2.86
N SER A 157 12.24 -0.15 -2.14
CA SER A 157 13.26 -1.18 -1.93
C SER A 157 13.85 -1.75 -3.22
N PHE A 158 13.03 -1.89 -4.29
CA PHE A 158 13.51 -2.36 -5.58
C PHE A 158 14.42 -1.35 -6.28
N TYR A 159 14.14 -0.04 -6.17
CA TYR A 159 15.04 1.00 -6.69
C TYR A 159 16.35 1.05 -5.91
N HIS A 160 16.30 0.86 -4.59
CA HIS A 160 17.49 0.71 -3.77
C HIS A 160 18.34 -0.48 -4.24
N ALA A 161 17.72 -1.63 -4.50
CA ALA A 161 18.42 -2.80 -5.03
C ALA A 161 19.05 -2.55 -6.41
N LEU A 162 18.37 -1.81 -7.30
CA LEU A 162 18.93 -1.39 -8.58
C LEU A 162 20.13 -0.45 -8.43
N ALA A 163 20.04 0.56 -7.55
CA ALA A 163 21.13 1.48 -7.26
C ALA A 163 22.38 0.75 -6.76
N VAL A 164 22.18 -0.26 -5.90
CA VAL A 164 23.25 -1.17 -5.47
C VAL A 164 23.80 -1.97 -6.65
N ALA A 165 22.95 -2.56 -7.49
CA ALA A 165 23.39 -3.39 -8.62
C ALA A 165 24.25 -2.60 -9.64
N ILE A 166 23.94 -1.33 -9.86
CA ILE A 166 24.70 -0.43 -10.74
C ILE A 166 25.88 0.27 -10.03
N GLN A 167 26.10 -0.01 -8.74
CA GLN A 167 27.19 0.53 -7.90
C GLN A 167 27.08 2.03 -7.59
N GLU A 168 25.90 2.64 -7.76
CA GLU A 168 25.59 4.00 -7.25
C GLU A 168 25.46 4.02 -5.72
N LEU A 169 25.16 2.86 -5.12
CA LEU A 169 25.12 2.68 -3.69
C LEU A 169 25.96 1.48 -3.24
N SER A 170 26.82 1.67 -2.26
CA SER A 170 27.59 0.58 -1.65
C SER A 170 26.68 -0.35 -0.84
N LEU A 171 26.90 -1.66 -0.93
CA LEU A 171 26.26 -2.68 -0.09
C LEU A 171 26.52 -2.46 1.41
N GLU A 172 27.69 -1.91 1.73
CA GLU A 172 28.13 -1.65 3.12
C GLU A 172 27.84 -0.22 3.55
N HIS A 173 27.07 0.54 2.75
CA HIS A 173 26.69 1.90 3.12
C HIS A 173 25.85 1.88 4.40
N LYS A 174 26.35 2.56 5.43
CA LYS A 174 25.61 2.86 6.65
C LYS A 174 25.08 4.29 6.55
N PRO A 175 23.77 4.50 6.64
CA PRO A 175 23.22 5.85 6.66
C PRO A 175 23.76 6.67 7.83
N ASP A 176 24.04 7.94 7.59
CA ASP A 176 24.32 8.92 8.65
C ASP A 176 23.01 9.60 9.05
N TYR A 177 22.60 9.41 10.31
CA TYR A 177 21.37 9.98 10.88
C TYR A 177 21.61 11.25 11.71
N THR A 178 22.81 11.82 11.66
CA THR A 178 23.13 13.09 12.34
C THR A 178 22.16 14.20 11.92
N ASN A 179 21.54 14.88 12.89
CA ASN A 179 20.54 15.95 12.67
C ASN A 179 19.28 15.50 11.91
N THR A 180 18.92 14.21 11.98
CA THR A 180 17.69 13.67 11.37
C THR A 180 16.62 13.31 12.41
N GLU A 181 16.82 13.73 13.67
CA GLU A 181 15.88 13.49 14.77
C GLU A 181 14.48 14.03 14.42
N PRO A 182 13.40 13.37 14.89
CA PRO A 182 12.05 13.84 14.69
C PRO A 182 11.83 15.32 15.04
N ALA A 183 11.32 16.11 14.10
CA ALA A 183 11.09 17.56 14.31
C ALA A 183 9.93 17.87 15.27
N ALA A 184 9.19 16.86 15.70
CA ALA A 184 8.17 16.92 16.73
C ALA A 184 8.20 15.63 17.55
N GLN A 185 7.98 15.76 18.86
CA GLN A 185 7.85 14.61 19.76
C GLN A 185 6.42 14.06 19.67
N ILE A 186 6.30 12.76 19.41
CA ILE A 186 5.03 12.02 19.43
C ILE A 186 5.20 10.88 20.42
N GLY A 187 4.24 10.71 21.33
CA GLY A 187 4.25 9.64 22.32
C GLY A 187 5.46 9.65 23.27
N PRO A 188 5.78 8.49 23.89
CA PRO A 188 5.08 7.21 23.75
C PRO A 188 3.66 7.27 24.33
N TYR A 189 2.74 6.52 23.72
CA TYR A 189 1.38 6.35 24.23
C TYR A 189 1.15 4.90 24.69
N PRO A 190 0.25 4.62 25.64
CA PRO A 190 0.02 3.27 26.16
C PRO A 190 -0.25 2.22 25.08
N GLN A 191 -0.95 2.61 24.01
CA GLN A 191 -1.30 1.74 22.89
C GLN A 191 -0.08 1.16 22.15
N TRP A 192 1.11 1.77 22.27
CA TRP A 192 2.34 1.25 21.66
C TRP A 192 2.84 -0.02 22.36
N GLY A 193 2.50 -0.18 23.64
CA GLY A 193 2.79 -1.37 24.46
C GLY A 193 1.64 -2.38 24.48
N GLU A 194 0.63 -2.22 23.63
CA GLU A 194 -0.47 -3.17 23.49
C GLU A 194 -0.29 -3.92 22.16
N GLY A 195 0.28 -5.12 22.20
CA GLY A 195 0.74 -5.85 21.00
C GLY A 195 -0.32 -6.14 19.92
N LYS A 196 -1.61 -5.95 20.23
CA LYS A 196 -2.72 -6.09 19.28
C LYS A 196 -3.27 -4.77 18.73
N LYS A 197 -2.91 -3.62 19.33
CA LYS A 197 -3.41 -2.29 18.90
C LYS A 197 -2.74 -1.80 17.64
N ILE A 198 -1.42 -2.02 17.53
CA ILE A 198 -0.62 -1.63 16.36
C ILE A 198 0.05 -2.90 15.82
N VAL A 199 -0.34 -3.30 14.61
CA VAL A 199 0.09 -4.54 13.95
C VAL A 199 0.59 -4.31 12.52
N ALA A 200 0.40 -3.13 11.93
CA ALA A 200 0.75 -2.80 10.55
C ALA A 200 1.75 -1.63 10.39
N MET A 201 2.32 -1.14 11.50
CA MET A 201 3.45 -0.21 11.53
C MET A 201 4.31 -0.46 12.77
N ASP A 202 5.55 0.06 12.79
CA ASP A 202 6.45 -0.04 13.94
C ASP A 202 6.28 1.16 14.89
N PRO A 203 5.76 0.97 16.12
CA PRO A 203 5.50 2.09 17.04
C PRO A 203 6.74 2.92 17.37
N PHE A 204 7.91 2.28 17.43
CA PHE A 204 9.20 2.91 17.75
C PHE A 204 9.99 3.33 16.50
N GLY A 205 9.40 3.18 15.31
CA GLY A 205 10.08 3.34 14.03
C GLY A 205 10.72 4.71 13.79
N HIS A 206 10.21 5.77 14.41
CA HIS A 206 10.73 7.14 14.30
C HIS A 206 11.92 7.42 15.21
N LEU A 207 12.20 6.54 16.18
CA LEU A 207 13.30 6.67 17.13
C LEU A 207 14.34 5.55 16.98
N ALA A 208 14.09 4.59 16.08
CA ALA A 208 14.88 3.36 15.98
C ALA A 208 16.41 3.59 15.86
N PRO A 209 16.93 4.52 15.03
CA PRO A 209 18.38 4.75 14.95
C PRO A 209 19.01 5.18 16.27
N TRP A 210 18.30 5.95 17.09
CA TRP A 210 18.80 6.48 18.37
C TRP A 210 18.58 5.51 19.53
N LEU A 211 17.42 4.84 19.57
CA LEU A 211 17.11 3.84 20.61
C LEU A 211 18.05 2.64 20.55
N TYR A 212 18.47 2.25 19.34
CA TYR A 212 19.26 1.04 19.12
C TYR A 212 20.69 1.34 18.67
N LYS A 213 21.21 2.55 18.90
CA LYS A 213 22.57 2.96 18.50
C LYS A 213 23.64 1.98 18.96
N ASP A 214 23.66 1.66 20.25
CA ASP A 214 24.62 0.70 20.83
C ASP A 214 24.49 -0.69 20.20
N PHE A 215 23.25 -1.08 19.84
CA PHE A 215 22.95 -2.36 19.24
C PHE A 215 23.47 -2.43 17.79
N ILE A 216 23.25 -1.37 17.01
CA ILE A 216 23.79 -1.20 15.64
C ILE A 216 25.31 -1.38 15.65
N GLU A 217 26.00 -0.73 16.60
CA GLU A 217 27.46 -0.78 16.71
C GLU A 217 27.97 -2.17 17.15
N LYS A 218 27.39 -2.75 18.19
CA LYS A 218 27.83 -4.04 18.76
C LYS A 218 27.54 -5.23 17.86
N GLU A 219 26.36 -5.26 17.24
CA GLU A 219 25.89 -6.39 16.44
C GLU A 219 26.15 -6.21 14.94
N ASN A 220 26.68 -5.05 14.56
CA ASN A 220 26.97 -4.67 13.17
C ASN A 220 25.76 -4.87 12.25
N VAL A 221 24.55 -4.58 12.73
CA VAL A 221 23.30 -4.62 11.98
C VAL A 221 22.92 -3.24 11.47
N ASP A 222 22.04 -3.18 10.47
CA ASP A 222 21.52 -1.93 9.89
C ASP A 222 20.06 -1.79 10.33
N ILE A 223 19.81 -0.85 11.24
CA ILE A 223 18.48 -0.56 11.76
C ILE A 223 18.12 0.83 11.26
N ARG A 224 17.12 0.88 10.36
CA ARG A 224 16.67 2.12 9.73
C ARG A 224 15.32 2.58 10.31
N PRO A 225 15.04 3.89 10.34
CA PRO A 225 13.74 4.36 10.75
C PRO A 225 12.70 3.93 9.72
N THR A 226 11.55 3.50 10.20
CA THR A 226 10.37 3.21 9.38
C THR A 226 9.33 4.33 9.45
N ILE A 227 9.59 5.35 10.28
CA ILE A 227 8.79 6.55 10.41
C ILE A 227 9.73 7.76 10.43
N ALA A 228 9.36 8.85 9.78
CA ALA A 228 10.10 10.11 9.85
C ALA A 228 9.14 11.28 10.09
N ILE A 229 9.57 12.27 10.88
CA ILE A 229 8.74 13.42 11.27
C ILE A 229 9.47 14.71 10.92
N THR A 230 8.81 15.60 10.18
CA THR A 230 9.34 16.90 9.79
C THR A 230 8.29 18.00 9.93
N LYS A 231 8.74 19.26 9.91
CA LYS A 231 7.86 20.44 9.84
C LYS A 231 8.08 21.13 8.50
N ALA A 232 7.01 21.60 7.90
CA ALA A 232 7.08 22.27 6.61
C ALA A 232 5.96 23.30 6.46
N HIS A 233 6.13 24.17 5.48
CA HIS A 233 5.03 24.94 4.93
C HIS A 233 4.43 24.17 3.75
N MET A 234 3.11 24.24 3.59
CA MET A 234 2.38 23.57 2.52
C MET A 234 1.45 24.56 1.84
N ARG A 235 1.50 24.61 0.51
CA ARG A 235 0.59 25.43 -0.30
C ARG A 235 -0.25 24.51 -1.18
N LEU A 236 -1.56 24.76 -1.18
CA LEU A 236 -2.51 24.13 -2.10
C LEU A 236 -3.27 25.25 -2.82
N PRO A 237 -3.40 25.22 -4.16
CA PRO A 237 -4.02 26.31 -4.92
C PRO A 237 -5.41 26.70 -4.42
N GLU A 238 -6.23 25.74 -4.01
CA GLU A 238 -7.59 25.96 -3.54
C GLU A 238 -7.65 26.76 -2.24
N LEU A 239 -6.64 26.63 -1.37
CA LEU A 239 -6.65 27.29 -0.06
C LEU A 239 -6.50 28.81 -0.19
N GLU A 240 -5.83 29.29 -1.24
CA GLU A 240 -5.78 30.72 -1.55
C GLU A 240 -7.19 31.27 -1.83
N GLN A 241 -8.01 30.52 -2.58
CA GLN A 241 -9.41 30.86 -2.79
C GLN A 241 -10.22 30.74 -1.49
N SER A 242 -9.94 29.75 -0.65
CA SER A 242 -10.59 29.60 0.67
C SER A 242 -10.32 30.80 1.58
N VAL A 243 -9.09 31.35 1.56
CA VAL A 243 -8.76 32.59 2.28
C VAL A 243 -9.46 33.80 1.65
N ARG A 244 -9.39 33.97 0.33
CA ARG A 244 -10.05 35.09 -0.37
C ARG A 244 -11.56 35.14 -0.19
N SER A 245 -12.21 33.97 -0.14
CA SER A 245 -13.65 33.85 0.10
C SER A 245 -14.05 33.95 1.58
N GLY A 246 -13.08 34.10 2.50
CA GLY A 246 -13.33 34.16 3.94
C GLY A 246 -13.66 32.82 4.59
N ARG A 247 -13.53 31.70 3.87
CA ARG A 247 -13.72 30.35 4.44
C ARG A 247 -12.58 29.95 5.37
N LEU A 248 -11.38 30.49 5.17
CA LEU A 248 -10.24 30.38 6.08
C LEU A 248 -9.74 31.77 6.47
N SER A 249 -9.41 31.95 7.75
CA SER A 249 -8.80 33.19 8.27
C SER A 249 -7.29 33.05 8.37
N VAL A 250 -6.55 34.11 8.05
CA VAL A 250 -5.10 34.16 8.29
C VAL A 250 -4.84 34.44 9.78
N ASP A 251 -4.10 33.56 10.45
CA ASP A 251 -3.78 33.69 11.88
C ASP A 251 -2.27 33.79 12.17
N GLY A 252 -1.43 33.68 11.13
CA GLY A 252 0.03 33.72 11.22
C GLY A 252 0.66 32.51 11.92
N LYS A 253 -0.14 31.49 12.28
CA LYS A 253 0.28 30.30 13.03
C LYS A 253 0.00 29.02 12.28
N ILE A 254 -1.25 28.81 11.88
CA ILE A 254 -1.69 27.66 11.09
C ILE A 254 -1.80 28.08 9.63
N VAL A 255 -2.50 29.19 9.37
CA VAL A 255 -2.58 29.84 8.04
C VAL A 255 -1.68 31.05 8.09
N LEU A 256 -0.55 30.95 7.39
CA LEU A 256 0.59 31.85 7.54
C LEU A 256 0.39 33.19 6.82
N ASN A 257 -0.29 33.20 5.69
CA ASN A 257 -0.44 34.37 4.83
C ASN A 257 -1.71 34.31 3.97
N GLU A 258 -1.95 35.39 3.23
CA GLU A 258 -3.09 35.55 2.31
C GLU A 258 -3.09 34.56 1.12
N PHE A 259 -1.95 33.93 0.84
CA PHE A 259 -1.83 32.89 -0.19
C PHE A 259 -2.27 31.50 0.30
N GLY A 260 -2.74 31.39 1.55
CA GLY A 260 -3.22 30.13 2.12
C GLY A 260 -2.10 29.13 2.42
N GLU A 261 -0.86 29.60 2.64
CA GLU A 261 0.22 28.71 3.09
C GLU A 261 -0.05 28.20 4.51
N LEU A 262 0.12 26.90 4.71
CA LEU A 262 -0.15 26.23 5.97
C LEU A 262 1.14 25.81 6.66
N ALA A 263 1.26 26.07 7.96
CA ALA A 263 2.25 25.41 8.80
C ALA A 263 1.76 24.00 9.17
N VAL A 264 2.58 22.99 8.90
CA VAL A 264 2.17 21.59 9.07
C VAL A 264 3.32 20.73 9.61
N THR A 265 2.99 19.83 10.54
CA THR A 265 3.85 18.72 10.91
C THR A 265 3.52 17.53 10.02
N LYS A 266 4.52 16.98 9.34
CA LYS A 266 4.39 15.86 8.40
C LYS A 266 5.02 14.61 9.00
N VAL A 267 4.34 13.48 8.88
CA VAL A 267 4.86 12.16 9.24
C VAL A 267 4.84 11.28 8.00
N ALA A 268 5.93 10.58 7.69
CA ALA A 268 5.97 9.52 6.69
C ALA A 268 6.11 8.18 7.41
N VAL A 269 5.38 7.16 6.97
CA VAL A 269 5.33 5.84 7.62
C VAL A 269 5.44 4.73 6.58
N GLU A 270 6.40 3.83 6.79
CA GLU A 270 6.55 2.57 6.07
C GLU A 270 5.76 1.45 6.76
N PRO A 271 5.20 0.51 5.99
CA PRO A 271 4.44 -0.61 6.55
C PRO A 271 5.37 -1.62 7.22
N VAL A 272 5.02 -2.00 8.46
CA VAL A 272 5.69 -3.08 9.22
C VAL A 272 4.63 -3.95 9.84
N TRP A 273 4.50 -5.18 9.36
CA TRP A 273 3.41 -6.07 9.73
C TRP A 273 3.86 -7.09 10.78
N TYR A 274 3.16 -7.13 11.90
CA TYR A 274 3.16 -8.25 12.82
C TYR A 274 2.14 -9.29 12.35
N LEU A 275 2.64 -10.36 11.70
CA LEU A 275 1.81 -11.33 10.98
C LEU A 275 0.70 -11.97 11.83
N PRO A 276 0.92 -12.38 13.11
CA PRO A 276 -0.15 -12.89 13.95
C PRO A 276 -1.27 -11.87 14.17
N GLY A 277 -0.91 -10.61 14.43
CA GLY A 277 -1.88 -9.52 14.63
C GLY A 277 -2.64 -9.18 13.35
N VAL A 278 -1.96 -9.15 12.20
CA VAL A 278 -2.61 -8.95 10.90
C VAL A 278 -3.59 -10.08 10.57
N ALA A 279 -3.22 -11.35 10.84
CA ALA A 279 -4.10 -12.49 10.63
C ALA A 279 -5.36 -12.40 11.52
N GLU A 280 -5.20 -12.04 12.80
CA GLU A 280 -6.30 -11.79 13.74
C GLU A 280 -7.23 -10.68 13.24
N ARG A 281 -6.69 -9.56 12.71
CA ARG A 281 -7.50 -8.46 12.14
C ARG A 281 -8.35 -8.88 10.94
N PHE A 282 -7.93 -9.90 10.21
CA PHE A 282 -8.70 -10.44 9.08
C PHE A 282 -9.54 -11.67 9.46
N GLY A 283 -9.50 -12.12 10.72
CA GLY A 283 -10.23 -13.31 11.16
C GLY A 283 -9.77 -14.60 10.48
N ILE A 284 -8.49 -14.67 10.10
CA ILE A 284 -7.88 -15.84 9.44
C ILE A 284 -6.70 -16.39 10.24
N ASP A 285 -6.32 -17.63 9.94
CA ASP A 285 -5.11 -18.24 10.49
C ASP A 285 -3.83 -17.60 9.91
N GLU A 286 -2.78 -17.51 10.73
CA GLU A 286 -1.47 -16.95 10.33
C GLU A 286 -0.85 -17.72 9.16
N GLY A 287 -1.00 -19.05 9.15
CA GLY A 287 -0.52 -19.92 8.07
C GLY A 287 -1.24 -19.65 6.76
N LEU A 288 -2.56 -19.44 6.79
CA LEU A 288 -3.34 -19.05 5.61
C LEU A 288 -2.91 -17.66 5.09
N LEU A 289 -2.72 -16.69 5.98
CA LEU A 289 -2.21 -15.36 5.61
C LEU A 289 -0.86 -15.48 4.89
N ARG A 290 0.11 -16.16 5.50
CA ARG A 290 1.46 -16.36 4.95
C ARG A 290 1.43 -17.06 3.60
N ARG A 291 0.64 -18.14 3.48
CA ARG A 291 0.48 -18.89 2.24
C ARG A 291 -0.10 -18.02 1.14
N SER A 292 -1.17 -17.29 1.44
CA SER A 292 -1.81 -16.38 0.50
C SER A 292 -0.84 -15.30 0.03
N LEU A 293 -0.10 -14.67 0.94
CA LEU A 293 0.91 -13.68 0.60
C LEU A 293 1.99 -14.26 -0.31
N PHE A 294 2.51 -15.46 -0.02
CA PHE A 294 3.53 -16.11 -0.85
C PHE A 294 3.00 -16.47 -2.25
N GLU A 295 1.87 -17.20 -2.32
CA GLU A 295 1.33 -17.71 -3.59
C GLU A 295 0.85 -16.56 -4.49
N ASN A 296 0.17 -15.56 -3.93
CA ASN A 296 -0.38 -14.43 -4.71
C ASN A 296 0.62 -13.30 -4.98
N THR A 297 1.87 -13.41 -4.50
CA THR A 297 2.97 -12.51 -4.89
C THR A 297 3.99 -13.21 -5.80
N GLY A 298 3.56 -14.30 -6.47
CA GLY A 298 4.40 -15.02 -7.43
C GLY A 298 5.53 -15.83 -6.79
N GLY A 299 5.34 -16.28 -5.54
CA GLY A 299 6.36 -16.99 -4.78
C GLY A 299 7.45 -16.07 -4.21
N SER A 300 7.19 -14.77 -4.12
CA SER A 300 8.09 -13.82 -3.46
C SER A 300 8.15 -14.10 -1.96
N PHE A 301 9.31 -13.87 -1.36
CA PHE A 301 9.56 -14.10 0.07
C PHE A 301 9.25 -15.54 0.56
N PRO A 302 9.99 -16.57 0.09
CA PRO A 302 9.81 -17.97 0.52
C PRO A 302 9.84 -18.18 2.04
N GLU A 303 10.45 -17.25 2.78
CA GLU A 303 10.53 -17.24 4.23
C GLU A 303 9.17 -17.07 4.91
N LEU A 304 8.16 -16.53 4.21
CA LEU A 304 6.79 -16.52 4.71
C LEU A 304 6.29 -17.94 5.01
N ILE A 305 6.72 -18.93 4.22
CA ILE A 305 6.40 -20.35 4.40
C ILE A 305 7.42 -21.04 5.30
N THR A 306 8.71 -20.80 5.03
CA THR A 306 9.79 -21.62 5.54
C THR A 306 10.36 -21.12 6.89
N ARG A 307 10.12 -19.85 7.26
CA ARG A 307 10.56 -19.22 8.52
C ARG A 307 9.37 -18.74 9.35
N GLN A 308 8.62 -19.69 9.90
CA GLN A 308 7.47 -19.40 10.79
C GLN A 308 7.88 -18.76 12.12
N ASP A 309 9.16 -18.85 12.49
CA ASP A 309 9.77 -18.19 13.65
C ASP A 309 9.86 -16.67 13.48
N ILE A 310 9.97 -16.17 12.24
CA ILE A 310 9.96 -14.73 11.96
C ILE A 310 8.53 -14.23 11.88
N LYS A 311 8.09 -13.41 12.84
CA LYS A 311 6.72 -12.88 12.92
C LYS A 311 6.53 -11.51 12.26
N ILE A 312 7.62 -10.86 11.86
CA ILE A 312 7.58 -9.52 11.26
C ILE A 312 7.77 -9.60 9.75
N PHE A 313 6.96 -8.83 9.02
CA PHE A 313 7.05 -8.70 7.58
C PHE A 313 7.02 -7.22 7.18
N MET A 314 7.97 -6.80 6.35
CA MET A 314 8.03 -5.46 5.75
C MET A 314 7.61 -5.59 4.28
N PRO A 315 6.30 -5.49 3.97
CA PRO A 315 5.82 -5.62 2.61
C PRO A 315 6.31 -4.45 1.74
N PRO A 316 6.73 -4.69 0.49
CA PRO A 316 7.19 -3.64 -0.42
C PRO A 316 6.01 -2.90 -1.08
N ILE A 317 5.09 -2.40 -0.26
CA ILE A 317 3.88 -1.66 -0.69
C ILE A 317 4.00 -0.17 -0.36
N GLY A 318 3.06 0.62 -0.85
CA GLY A 318 2.94 2.03 -0.50
C GLY A 318 2.68 2.23 1.00
N GLY A 319 3.39 3.16 1.60
CA GLY A 319 3.17 3.59 2.99
C GLY A 319 2.02 4.59 3.14
N LEU A 320 2.12 5.44 4.16
CA LEU A 320 1.20 6.55 4.37
C LEU A 320 1.95 7.81 4.77
N THR A 321 1.29 8.96 4.61
CA THR A 321 1.72 10.23 5.20
C THR A 321 0.64 10.82 6.08
N VAL A 322 1.04 11.52 7.13
CA VAL A 322 0.16 12.27 8.04
C VAL A 322 0.50 13.73 7.96
N TYR A 323 -0.51 14.58 7.90
CA TYR A 323 -0.41 16.03 7.95
C TYR A 323 -1.19 16.49 9.18
N ILE A 324 -0.47 17.03 10.16
CA ILE A 324 -1.03 17.53 11.41
C ILE A 324 -0.99 19.05 11.39
N PHE A 325 -2.17 19.65 11.51
CA PHE A 325 -2.38 21.08 11.64
C PHE A 325 -2.57 21.44 13.11
N GLY A 326 -1.82 22.42 13.58
CA GLY A 326 -1.72 22.75 15.00
C GLY A 326 -0.62 21.98 15.72
N ASP A 327 -0.71 21.95 17.04
CA ASP A 327 0.25 21.27 17.91
C ASP A 327 0.01 19.74 17.86
N PRO A 328 1.00 18.93 17.46
CA PRO A 328 0.86 17.48 17.45
C PRO A 328 0.53 16.87 18.80
N ALA A 329 0.92 17.48 19.93
CA ALA A 329 0.59 16.98 21.26
C ALA A 329 -0.93 16.97 21.52
N LYS A 330 -1.69 17.87 20.87
CA LYS A 330 -3.15 17.96 21.01
C LYS A 330 -3.91 16.84 20.31
N THR A 331 -3.25 16.07 19.43
CA THR A 331 -3.90 14.92 18.76
C THR A 331 -4.31 13.82 19.74
N ALA A 332 -3.56 13.65 20.83
CA ALA A 332 -3.82 12.64 21.86
C ALA A 332 -4.62 13.18 23.06
N ASP A 333 -4.79 14.51 23.17
CA ASP A 333 -5.49 15.13 24.31
C ASP A 333 -7.02 14.98 24.16
N PRO A 334 -7.69 14.22 25.04
CA PRO A 334 -9.14 14.04 24.96
C PRO A 334 -9.94 15.33 25.24
N ASN A 335 -9.32 16.38 25.78
CA ASN A 335 -9.98 17.67 26.01
C ASN A 335 -9.92 18.57 24.78
N CYS A 336 -9.02 18.30 23.85
CA CYS A 336 -8.95 18.99 22.57
C CYS A 336 -9.93 18.35 21.58
N LYS A 337 -10.52 19.18 20.71
CA LYS A 337 -11.32 18.68 19.60
C LYS A 337 -10.44 18.23 18.45
N LEU A 338 -10.82 17.12 17.81
CA LEU A 338 -10.10 16.55 16.68
C LEU A 338 -10.98 16.48 15.42
N ALA A 339 -10.50 17.10 14.33
CA ALA A 339 -11.02 16.89 12.99
C ALA A 339 -10.09 15.96 12.20
N LEU A 340 -10.63 14.85 11.69
CA LEU A 340 -9.87 13.80 11.02
C LEU A 340 -10.37 13.55 9.60
N ARG A 341 -9.45 13.57 8.64
CA ARG A 341 -9.66 13.10 7.27
C ARG A 341 -8.74 11.92 6.98
N ILE A 342 -9.32 10.81 6.56
CA ILE A 342 -8.56 9.66 6.05
C ILE A 342 -8.81 9.52 4.55
N HIS A 343 -7.75 9.71 3.79
CA HIS A 343 -7.74 9.76 2.35
C HIS A 343 -7.00 8.56 1.78
N ASP A 344 -7.58 7.91 0.78
CA ASP A 344 -6.87 6.91 -0.02
C ASP A 344 -6.47 7.56 -1.33
N GLU A 345 -5.23 7.33 -1.76
CA GLU A 345 -4.62 7.89 -2.96
C GLU A 345 -5.50 7.75 -4.20
N CYS A 346 -5.59 8.85 -4.94
CA CYS A 346 -6.18 8.91 -6.27
C CYS A 346 -5.37 9.89 -7.12
N ASN A 347 -4.23 9.44 -7.66
CA ASN A 347 -3.27 10.24 -8.41
C ASN A 347 -3.93 11.14 -9.48
N GLY A 348 -4.80 10.56 -10.31
CA GLY A 348 -5.51 11.28 -11.36
C GLY A 348 -6.36 12.47 -10.87
N SER A 349 -6.96 12.39 -9.68
CA SER A 349 -7.74 13.51 -9.12
C SER A 349 -6.87 14.37 -8.23
N ASP A 350 -6.13 13.77 -7.30
CA ASP A 350 -5.36 14.46 -6.28
C ASP A 350 -4.22 15.31 -6.88
N VAL A 351 -3.59 14.86 -7.97
CA VAL A 351 -2.48 15.58 -8.62
C VAL A 351 -2.95 16.33 -9.86
N PHE A 352 -3.75 15.69 -10.70
CA PHE A 352 -4.11 16.22 -12.04
C PHE A 352 -5.51 16.83 -12.13
N GLY A 353 -6.29 16.84 -11.04
CA GLY A 353 -7.58 17.51 -11.00
C GLY A 353 -8.70 16.84 -11.80
N SER A 354 -8.62 15.52 -12.04
CA SER A 354 -9.71 14.77 -12.68
C SER A 354 -11.03 14.93 -11.92
N ASP A 355 -12.08 15.24 -12.68
CA ASP A 355 -13.47 15.50 -12.27
C ASP A 355 -14.37 14.25 -12.28
N ILE A 356 -13.83 13.09 -12.70
CA ILE A 356 -14.56 11.80 -12.76
C ILE A 356 -14.87 11.25 -11.36
N CYS A 357 -14.17 11.73 -10.32
CA CYS A 357 -14.33 11.27 -8.95
C CYS A 357 -14.24 12.43 -7.95
N THR A 358 -14.70 12.17 -6.73
CA THR A 358 -14.77 13.17 -5.65
C THR A 358 -13.49 13.26 -4.80
N CYS A 359 -12.40 12.58 -5.18
CA CYS A 359 -11.22 12.42 -4.34
C CYS A 359 -10.56 13.76 -3.97
N ARG A 360 -10.16 14.59 -4.96
CA ARG A 360 -9.53 15.88 -4.69
C ARG A 360 -10.46 16.86 -3.97
N PRO A 361 -11.71 17.11 -4.40
CA PRO A 361 -12.61 17.99 -3.66
C PRO A 361 -12.76 17.60 -2.19
N TYR A 362 -12.85 16.29 -1.92
CA TYR A 362 -13.00 15.80 -0.55
C TYR A 362 -11.68 15.85 0.25
N LEU A 363 -10.52 15.74 -0.41
CA LEU A 363 -9.22 16.00 0.21
C LEU A 363 -9.09 17.47 0.62
N ILE A 364 -9.43 18.40 -0.27
CA ILE A 364 -9.39 19.85 0.01
C ILE A 364 -10.35 20.21 1.13
N PHE A 365 -11.59 19.73 1.09
CA PHE A 365 -12.55 19.90 2.18
C PHE A 365 -12.00 19.37 3.51
N GLY A 366 -11.39 18.18 3.48
CA GLY A 366 -10.79 17.58 4.66
C GLY A 366 -9.65 18.41 5.25
N VAL A 367 -8.80 18.98 4.40
CA VAL A 367 -7.72 19.90 4.80
C VAL A 367 -8.31 21.17 5.40
N GLU A 368 -9.28 21.81 4.74
CA GLU A 368 -9.90 23.04 5.24
C GLU A 368 -10.52 22.86 6.63
N GLU A 369 -11.29 21.79 6.84
CA GLU A 369 -11.94 21.53 8.12
C GLU A 369 -10.92 21.16 9.21
N ALA A 370 -9.86 20.43 8.86
CA ALA A 370 -8.76 20.16 9.77
C ALA A 370 -8.03 21.45 10.20
N VAL A 371 -7.77 22.36 9.25
CA VAL A 371 -7.22 23.68 9.56
C VAL A 371 -8.14 24.46 10.48
N LYS A 372 -9.44 24.57 10.15
CA LYS A 372 -10.41 25.31 10.99
C LYS A 372 -10.46 24.78 12.43
N GLU A 373 -10.38 23.47 12.63
CA GLU A 373 -10.36 22.89 13.98
C GLU A 373 -9.08 23.27 14.74
N ALA A 374 -7.92 23.22 14.06
CA ALA A 374 -6.66 23.67 14.64
C ALA A 374 -6.68 25.16 15.03
N GLN A 375 -7.26 26.03 14.19
CA GLN A 375 -7.41 27.46 14.47
C GLN A 375 -8.29 27.75 15.68
N LYS A 376 -9.31 26.91 15.93
CA LYS A 376 -10.19 26.98 17.11
C LYS A 376 -9.53 26.47 18.39
N GLY A 377 -8.26 26.05 18.32
CA GLY A 377 -7.49 25.56 19.45
C GLY A 377 -7.50 24.05 19.63
N GLY A 378 -8.19 23.30 18.75
CA GLY A 378 -8.14 21.84 18.67
C GLY A 378 -6.95 21.33 17.84
N SER A 379 -7.14 20.22 17.15
CA SER A 379 -6.17 19.62 16.23
C SER A 379 -6.84 19.15 14.94
N GLY A 380 -6.14 19.33 13.83
CA GLY A 380 -6.56 18.84 12.53
C GLY A 380 -5.60 17.78 12.00
N VAL A 381 -6.11 16.64 11.56
CA VAL A 381 -5.28 15.55 11.04
C VAL A 381 -5.81 15.08 9.68
N VAL A 382 -4.93 15.05 8.68
CA VAL A 382 -5.19 14.42 7.38
C VAL A 382 -4.20 13.29 7.20
N ILE A 383 -4.70 12.08 6.95
CA ILE A 383 -3.90 10.88 6.70
C ILE A 383 -4.09 10.46 5.25
N TYR A 384 -2.99 10.32 4.51
CA TYR A 384 -2.98 9.97 3.10
C TYR A 384 -2.36 8.57 2.93
N PHE A 385 -3.20 7.59 2.61
CA PHE A 385 -2.78 6.21 2.34
C PHE A 385 -2.48 6.01 0.86
N ARG A 386 -1.32 5.43 0.55
CA ARG A 386 -0.93 5.13 -0.84
C ARG A 386 -1.57 3.83 -1.36
N LYS A 387 -2.89 3.87 -1.53
CA LYS A 387 -3.76 2.74 -1.92
C LYS A 387 -4.60 3.09 -3.16
N GLU A 388 -3.92 3.39 -4.26
CA GLU A 388 -4.55 3.76 -5.54
C GLU A 388 -5.63 2.77 -6.00
N GLY A 389 -6.72 3.29 -6.55
CA GLY A 389 -7.76 2.51 -7.21
C GLY A 389 -8.47 1.51 -6.30
N ARG A 390 -8.67 1.84 -5.01
CA ARG A 390 -9.19 0.88 -4.01
C ARG A 390 -8.27 -0.34 -3.83
N ALA A 391 -6.96 -0.09 -3.87
CA ALA A 391 -5.91 -1.12 -3.89
C ALA A 391 -5.97 -2.10 -5.08
N LEU A 392 -6.65 -1.73 -6.17
CA LEU A 392 -6.64 -2.48 -7.45
C LEU A 392 -5.52 -2.00 -8.40
N GLY A 393 -4.92 -0.85 -8.10
CA GLY A 393 -3.94 -0.19 -8.97
C GLY A 393 -4.57 0.62 -10.11
N GLU A 394 -3.73 1.46 -10.72
CA GLU A 394 -4.14 2.46 -11.73
C GLU A 394 -4.58 1.82 -13.05
N VAL A 395 -3.92 0.73 -13.47
CA VAL A 395 -4.28 0.01 -14.72
C VAL A 395 -5.71 -0.51 -14.64
N THR A 396 -6.06 -1.23 -13.57
CA THR A 396 -7.41 -1.75 -13.36
C THR A 396 -8.45 -0.63 -13.28
N LYS A 397 -8.12 0.46 -12.60
CA LYS A 397 -8.97 1.66 -12.53
C LYS A 397 -9.27 2.21 -13.92
N TYR A 398 -8.27 2.35 -14.79
CA TYR A 398 -8.47 2.86 -16.15
C TYR A 398 -9.26 1.89 -17.03
N LEU A 399 -9.06 0.57 -16.88
CA LEU A 399 -9.91 -0.43 -17.54
C LEU A 399 -11.38 -0.29 -17.12
N VAL A 400 -11.65 -0.06 -15.84
CA VAL A 400 -13.01 0.19 -15.33
C VAL A 400 -13.58 1.49 -15.91
N TYR A 401 -12.79 2.57 -15.98
CA TYR A 401 -13.24 3.83 -16.57
C TYR A 401 -13.54 3.67 -18.07
N ASN A 402 -12.68 2.97 -18.81
CA ASN A 402 -12.91 2.66 -20.22
C ASN A 402 -14.19 1.85 -20.42
N ALA A 403 -14.43 0.83 -19.59
CA ALA A 403 -15.64 0.02 -19.65
C ALA A 403 -16.90 0.83 -19.33
N ARG A 404 -16.82 1.75 -18.37
CA ARG A 404 -17.91 2.67 -18.02
C ARG A 404 -18.24 3.63 -19.16
N LYS A 405 -17.23 4.34 -19.67
CA LYS A 405 -17.43 5.37 -20.71
C LYS A 405 -17.75 4.80 -22.10
N ARG A 406 -17.37 3.54 -22.40
CA ARG A 406 -17.82 2.83 -23.61
C ARG A 406 -19.21 2.21 -23.48
N GLY A 407 -19.66 1.98 -22.25
CA GLY A 407 -21.02 1.52 -21.96
C GLY A 407 -21.93 2.70 -21.63
N THR A 408 -22.99 2.41 -20.88
CA THR A 408 -23.81 3.44 -20.25
C THR A 408 -23.18 3.75 -18.88
N ASP A 409 -22.50 4.89 -18.74
CA ASP A 409 -21.83 5.35 -17.49
C ASP A 409 -22.86 5.73 -16.41
N LYS A 410 -23.68 4.75 -16.02
CA LYS A 410 -24.78 4.87 -15.06
C LYS A 410 -24.30 4.52 -13.66
N ALA A 411 -24.79 5.26 -12.67
CA ALA A 411 -24.44 5.02 -11.27
C ALA A 411 -24.86 3.60 -10.80
N SER A 412 -25.99 3.08 -11.30
CA SER A 412 -26.48 1.73 -10.96
C SER A 412 -25.55 0.59 -11.37
N GLU A 413 -24.68 0.79 -12.36
CA GLU A 413 -23.72 -0.23 -12.84
C GLU A 413 -22.31 -0.07 -12.24
N TYR A 414 -22.04 0.99 -11.48
CA TYR A 414 -20.69 1.38 -11.05
C TYR A 414 -19.88 0.24 -10.42
N PHE A 415 -20.47 -0.45 -9.43
CA PHE A 415 -19.81 -1.55 -8.73
C PHE A 415 -19.78 -2.84 -9.57
N GLN A 416 -20.77 -3.05 -10.43
CA GLN A 416 -20.79 -4.22 -11.31
C GLN A 416 -19.64 -4.16 -12.31
N ARG A 417 -19.38 -2.99 -12.90
CA ARG A 417 -18.24 -2.78 -13.82
C ARG A 417 -16.90 -3.04 -13.15
N THR A 418 -16.74 -2.61 -11.90
CA THR A 418 -15.54 -2.90 -11.10
C THR A 418 -15.39 -4.42 -10.89
N SER A 419 -16.46 -5.08 -10.44
CA SER A 419 -16.45 -6.51 -10.12
C SER A 419 -16.20 -7.38 -11.35
N ASN A 420 -16.74 -7.01 -12.51
CA ASN A 420 -16.52 -7.73 -13.78
C ASN A 420 -15.05 -7.77 -14.20
N ILE A 421 -14.26 -6.74 -13.84
CA ILE A 421 -12.85 -6.62 -14.24
C ILE A 421 -11.92 -7.12 -13.13
N ALA A 422 -12.20 -6.73 -11.88
CA ALA A 422 -11.32 -7.00 -10.75
C ALA A 422 -11.72 -8.25 -9.93
N GLY A 423 -12.87 -8.86 -10.19
CA GLY A 423 -13.44 -9.95 -9.39
C GLY A 423 -14.02 -9.51 -8.04
N VAL A 424 -13.69 -8.29 -7.58
CA VAL A 424 -14.14 -7.72 -6.30
C VAL A 424 -14.44 -6.23 -6.44
N LYS A 425 -15.24 -5.68 -5.51
CA LYS A 425 -15.60 -4.25 -5.48
C LYS A 425 -14.53 -3.39 -4.82
N ASP A 426 -13.75 -3.94 -3.91
CA ASP A 426 -12.77 -3.19 -3.10
C ASP A 426 -11.72 -4.17 -2.55
N MET A 427 -10.44 -3.79 -2.61
CA MET A 427 -9.33 -4.54 -2.01
C MET A 427 -8.64 -3.73 -0.89
N ARG A 428 -9.22 -2.61 -0.45
CA ARG A 428 -8.67 -1.84 0.66
C ARG A 428 -8.93 -2.57 1.97
N PHE A 429 -7.84 -3.02 2.56
CA PHE A 429 -7.84 -3.49 3.93
C PHE A 429 -7.89 -2.30 4.91
N GLN A 430 -9.10 -1.85 5.25
CA GLN A 430 -9.31 -0.76 6.22
C GLN A 430 -9.08 -1.22 7.67
N ALA A 431 -9.12 -2.52 7.96
CA ALA A 431 -8.88 -3.07 9.31
C ALA A 431 -7.48 -2.74 9.90
N LEU A 432 -6.50 -2.42 9.04
CA LEU A 432 -5.14 -2.02 9.44
C LEU A 432 -4.96 -0.50 9.52
N MET A 433 -5.93 0.28 9.01
CA MET A 433 -5.84 1.74 8.97
C MET A 433 -5.84 2.41 10.36
N PRO A 434 -6.56 1.91 11.39
CA PRO A 434 -6.58 2.56 12.71
C PRO A 434 -5.23 2.59 13.45
N ASP A 435 -4.26 1.77 13.05
CA ASP A 435 -2.96 1.64 13.71
C ASP A 435 -2.22 2.97 13.82
N ILE A 436 -2.28 3.82 12.78
CA ILE A 436 -1.69 5.17 12.82
C ILE A 436 -2.43 6.10 13.79
N LEU A 437 -3.73 5.89 14.02
CA LEU A 437 -4.49 6.66 15.00
C LEU A 437 -4.06 6.31 16.42
N HIS A 438 -3.89 5.01 16.70
CA HIS A 438 -3.29 4.56 17.97
C HIS A 438 -1.85 5.03 18.13
N TRP A 439 -1.07 5.07 17.05
CA TRP A 439 0.28 5.61 17.09
C TRP A 439 0.30 7.10 17.45
N LEU A 440 -0.68 7.88 16.97
CA LEU A 440 -0.89 9.28 17.34
C LEU A 440 -1.51 9.46 18.75
N GLY A 441 -1.86 8.38 19.45
CA GLY A 441 -2.48 8.43 20.78
C GLY A 441 -3.96 8.85 20.75
N ILE A 442 -4.58 8.87 19.57
CA ILE A 442 -5.98 9.29 19.40
C ILE A 442 -6.90 8.30 20.11
N SER A 443 -7.71 8.83 21.03
CA SER A 443 -8.67 8.07 21.84
C SER A 443 -10.12 8.36 21.49
N LYS A 444 -10.40 9.45 20.76
CA LYS A 444 -11.71 9.80 20.20
C LYS A 444 -11.54 10.71 18.98
N ILE A 445 -12.55 10.76 18.11
CA ILE A 445 -12.61 11.68 16.98
C ILE A 445 -13.88 12.50 17.09
N ASP A 446 -13.76 13.81 17.25
CA ASP A 446 -14.93 14.69 17.33
C ASP A 446 -15.60 14.83 15.96
N ARG A 447 -14.81 15.02 14.90
CA ARG A 447 -15.33 15.17 13.53
C ARG A 447 -14.56 14.32 12.54
N MET A 448 -15.19 13.31 11.95
CA MET A 448 -14.62 12.50 10.88
C MET A 448 -15.16 12.93 9.52
N LEU A 449 -14.27 13.41 8.66
CA LEU A 449 -14.58 13.91 7.32
C LEU A 449 -14.63 12.74 6.33
N SER A 450 -15.63 11.87 6.47
CA SER A 450 -15.78 10.67 5.62
C SER A 450 -17.22 10.13 5.55
N MET A 451 -17.61 9.71 4.35
CA MET A 451 -18.85 8.97 4.09
C MET A 451 -18.67 7.45 4.14
N SER A 452 -17.43 6.95 4.23
CA SER A 452 -17.15 5.51 4.12
C SER A 452 -17.47 4.78 5.42
N ASN A 453 -18.42 3.83 5.37
CA ASN A 453 -18.69 2.95 6.51
C ASN A 453 -17.49 2.05 6.82
N MET A 454 -16.83 1.48 5.80
CA MET A 454 -15.63 0.67 6.01
C MET A 454 -14.53 1.38 6.83
N LYS A 455 -14.36 2.69 6.65
CA LYS A 455 -13.41 3.47 7.45
C LYS A 455 -13.93 3.73 8.85
N HIS A 456 -15.20 4.11 8.97
CA HIS A 456 -15.85 4.35 10.25
C HIS A 456 -15.82 3.09 11.14
N ASP A 457 -16.31 1.97 10.61
CA ASP A 457 -16.47 0.72 11.33
C ASP A 457 -15.10 0.20 11.79
N ALA A 458 -14.09 0.21 10.92
CA ALA A 458 -12.73 -0.18 11.29
C ALA A 458 -12.16 0.64 12.46
N ILE A 459 -12.45 1.95 12.53
CA ILE A 459 -11.97 2.83 13.61
C ILE A 459 -12.72 2.54 14.92
N VAL A 460 -14.05 2.43 14.85
CA VAL A 460 -14.89 2.19 16.03
C VAL A 460 -14.63 0.80 16.62
N GLU A 461 -14.46 -0.22 15.78
CA GLU A 461 -14.08 -1.58 16.19
C GLU A 461 -12.73 -1.64 16.91
N GLN A 462 -11.83 -0.69 16.64
CA GLN A 462 -10.56 -0.55 17.36
C GLN A 462 -10.65 0.26 18.66
N GLY A 463 -11.86 0.69 19.02
CA GLY A 463 -12.16 1.37 20.28
C GLY A 463 -11.96 2.88 20.22
N ILE A 464 -11.95 3.49 19.02
CA ILE A 464 -11.91 4.94 18.87
C ILE A 464 -13.31 5.42 18.48
N PRO A 465 -14.11 5.98 19.40
CA PRO A 465 -15.43 6.52 19.07
C PRO A 465 -15.32 7.72 18.13
N ILE A 466 -16.26 7.82 17.20
CA ILE A 466 -16.45 8.94 16.28
C ILE A 466 -17.75 9.66 16.68
N LEU A 467 -17.67 10.93 17.06
CA LEU A 467 -18.83 11.69 17.55
C LEU A 467 -19.68 12.27 16.41
N GLU A 468 -19.04 12.77 15.36
CA GLU A 468 -19.69 13.34 14.18
C GLU A 468 -19.06 12.79 12.90
N ARG A 469 -19.89 12.35 11.95
CA ARG A 469 -19.48 12.05 10.58
C ARG A 469 -19.91 13.19 9.67
N VAL A 470 -18.97 13.75 8.92
CA VAL A 470 -19.18 14.92 8.07
C VAL A 470 -19.06 14.53 6.59
N PRO A 471 -20.15 14.55 5.81
CA PRO A 471 -20.10 14.30 4.37
C PRO A 471 -19.41 15.46 3.65
N ILE A 472 -19.02 15.25 2.39
CA ILE A 472 -18.57 16.35 1.54
C ILE A 472 -19.78 17.28 1.25
N PRO A 473 -19.60 18.61 1.23
CA PRO A 473 -20.66 19.54 0.82
C PRO A 473 -21.09 19.32 -0.64
N ASP A 474 -22.38 19.47 -0.92
CA ASP A 474 -22.95 19.19 -2.25
C ASP A 474 -22.38 20.10 -3.35
N GLU A 475 -22.07 21.34 -3.01
CA GLU A 475 -21.45 22.34 -3.89
C GLU A 475 -20.01 22.01 -4.28
N MET A 476 -19.35 21.10 -3.55
CA MET A 476 -17.99 20.64 -3.86
C MET A 476 -17.97 19.35 -4.69
N ILE A 477 -19.11 18.80 -5.08
CA ILE A 477 -19.19 17.58 -5.88
C ILE A 477 -19.26 17.94 -7.36
N PRO A 478 -18.21 17.63 -8.17
CA PRO A 478 -18.26 17.81 -9.62
C PRO A 478 -19.42 17.04 -10.27
N ALA A 479 -19.99 17.58 -11.35
CA ALA A 479 -21.15 16.99 -12.02
C ALA A 479 -20.90 15.54 -12.48
N ASP A 480 -19.79 15.25 -13.16
CA ASP A 480 -19.48 13.88 -13.64
C ASP A 480 -19.23 12.90 -12.48
N SER A 481 -18.76 13.41 -11.34
CA SER A 481 -18.51 12.60 -10.15
C SER A 481 -19.79 12.16 -9.42
N ARG A 482 -20.97 12.70 -9.79
CA ARG A 482 -22.27 12.27 -9.23
C ARG A 482 -22.54 10.79 -9.47
N VAL A 483 -22.11 10.26 -10.62
CA VAL A 483 -22.16 8.82 -10.94
C VAL A 483 -21.49 7.98 -9.84
N GLU A 484 -20.34 8.43 -9.36
CA GLU A 484 -19.60 7.75 -8.32
C GLU A 484 -20.26 7.92 -6.95
N ILE A 485 -20.55 9.17 -6.55
CA ILE A 485 -20.97 9.45 -5.18
C ILE A 485 -22.37 8.90 -4.90
N ASP A 486 -23.29 9.01 -5.86
CA ASP A 486 -24.67 8.53 -5.70
C ASP A 486 -24.71 7.00 -5.69
N ALA A 487 -23.87 6.35 -6.50
CA ALA A 487 -23.68 4.90 -6.44
C ALA A 487 -23.15 4.45 -5.07
N LYS A 488 -22.17 5.18 -4.50
CA LYS A 488 -21.61 4.89 -3.17
C LYS A 488 -22.66 5.09 -2.07
N ILE A 489 -23.42 6.19 -2.10
CA ILE A 489 -24.50 6.47 -1.15
C ILE A 489 -25.55 5.35 -1.20
N HIS A 490 -25.99 4.97 -2.40
CA HIS A 490 -26.95 3.88 -2.59
C HIS A 490 -26.41 2.53 -2.07
N ALA A 491 -25.10 2.27 -2.22
CA ALA A 491 -24.44 1.09 -1.66
C ALA A 491 -24.22 1.15 -0.14
N GLY A 492 -24.72 2.20 0.53
CA GLY A 492 -24.75 2.32 1.99
C GLY A 492 -23.77 3.35 2.56
N TYR A 493 -23.04 4.12 1.76
CA TYR A 493 -22.19 5.19 2.30
C TYR A 493 -23.04 6.21 3.05
N PHE A 494 -22.50 6.70 4.18
CA PHE A 494 -23.18 7.67 5.02
C PHE A 494 -23.43 8.98 4.28
N THR A 495 -24.64 9.50 4.41
CA THR A 495 -25.04 10.81 3.92
C THR A 495 -26.06 11.41 4.87
N THR A 496 -26.10 12.74 4.94
CA THR A 496 -27.20 13.49 5.56
C THR A 496 -28.27 13.88 4.54
N GLY A 497 -28.01 13.65 3.25
CA GLY A 497 -28.89 13.98 2.13
C GLY A 497 -29.80 12.83 1.69
N LYS A 498 -30.39 12.99 0.51
CA LYS A 498 -31.30 12.01 -0.09
C LYS A 498 -30.54 10.77 -0.59
N ILE A 499 -31.07 9.59 -0.28
CA ILE A 499 -30.65 8.32 -0.91
C ILE A 499 -31.55 8.09 -2.13
N LEU A 500 -30.96 8.01 -3.32
CA LEU A 500 -31.71 7.77 -4.55
C LEU A 500 -32.23 6.33 -4.63
N SER A 501 -33.45 6.17 -5.13
CA SER A 501 -34.00 4.86 -5.52
C SER A 501 -33.27 4.27 -6.72
N VAL A 502 -33.46 2.97 -6.99
CA VAL A 502 -32.79 2.28 -8.12
C VAL A 502 -33.13 2.91 -9.47
N ASP A 503 -34.38 3.35 -9.64
CA ASP A 503 -34.84 4.01 -10.87
C ASP A 503 -34.20 5.39 -11.03
N GLU A 504 -34.15 6.18 -9.95
CA GLU A 504 -33.48 7.48 -9.95
C GLU A 504 -31.98 7.35 -10.21
N LEU A 505 -31.33 6.34 -9.62
CA LEU A 505 -29.91 6.06 -9.80
C LEU A 505 -29.56 5.70 -11.25
N SER A 506 -30.50 5.08 -11.97
CA SER A 506 -30.33 4.72 -13.38
C SER A 506 -30.40 5.92 -14.33
N ASN A 507 -30.95 7.05 -13.86
CA ASN A 507 -30.97 8.33 -14.57
C ASN A 507 -29.72 9.19 -14.29
N VAL A 508 -28.93 8.85 -13.28
CA VAL A 508 -27.64 9.50 -13.03
C VAL A 508 -26.62 8.92 -14.01
N GLN A 509 -26.28 9.72 -15.02
CA GLN A 509 -25.39 9.34 -16.10
C GLN A 509 -24.23 10.33 -16.21
N GLY A 510 -23.02 9.80 -16.35
CA GLY A 510 -21.82 10.58 -16.59
C GLY A 510 -21.74 11.06 -18.03
N ARG A 511 -20.89 12.06 -18.26
CA ARG A 511 -20.66 12.61 -19.60
C ARG A 511 -19.98 11.59 -20.53
N SER A 512 -20.19 11.73 -21.83
CA SER A 512 -19.48 10.96 -22.85
C SER A 512 -18.02 11.43 -23.01
N TRP A 513 -17.22 10.71 -23.80
CA TRP A 513 -15.82 11.09 -24.05
C TRP A 513 -15.67 12.44 -24.76
N GLU A 514 -16.63 12.78 -25.61
CA GLU A 514 -16.59 13.96 -26.49
C GLU A 514 -17.22 15.19 -25.82
N ASP A 515 -17.89 15.01 -24.69
CA ASP A 515 -18.58 16.07 -23.97
C ASP A 515 -17.60 16.89 -23.14
N VAL A 516 -17.51 18.18 -23.43
CA VAL A 516 -16.74 19.15 -22.64
C VAL A 516 -17.64 19.79 -21.59
N ASP A 517 -17.20 19.78 -20.34
CA ASP A 517 -17.89 20.53 -19.29
C ASP A 517 -17.58 22.02 -19.42
N VAL A 518 -18.53 22.77 -19.98
CA VAL A 518 -18.41 24.22 -20.20
C VAL A 518 -18.69 25.03 -18.92
N SER A 519 -19.09 24.39 -17.81
CA SER A 519 -19.51 25.08 -16.58
C SER A 519 -18.35 25.52 -15.68
N PHE A 520 -17.13 25.03 -15.93
CA PHE A 520 -15.96 25.21 -15.06
C PHE A 520 -14.97 26.29 -15.52
N TYR A 521 -15.27 27.05 -16.58
CA TYR A 521 -14.49 28.24 -16.91
C TYR A 521 -15.17 29.47 -16.30
N PRO A 522 -14.66 30.03 -15.19
CA PRO A 522 -14.86 31.46 -14.96
C PRO A 522 -14.33 32.15 -16.20
N SER A 523 -15.07 33.13 -16.71
CA SER A 523 -14.64 34.07 -17.73
C SER A 523 -13.35 34.77 -17.29
N PHE A 524 -12.21 34.10 -17.46
CA PHE A 524 -10.88 34.67 -17.37
C PHE A 524 -10.54 35.20 -18.74
N PHE A 525 -11.10 36.35 -19.10
CA PHE A 525 -10.49 37.39 -19.93
C PHE A 525 -11.42 38.61 -19.86
N PRO A 526 -10.92 39.81 -19.48
CA PRO A 526 -11.65 41.05 -19.71
C PRO A 526 -11.78 41.35 -21.21
#